data_AF-A0A6P0SZF9-F1
#
_entry.id   AF-A0A6P0SZF9-F1
#
_cell.length_a   1.000
_cell.length_b   1.000
_cell.length_c   1.000
_cell.angle_alpha   90.00
_cell.angle_beta   90.00
_cell.angle_gamma   90.00
#
_symmetry.space_group_name_H-M   'P 1'
#
loop_
_entity.id
_entity.type
_entity.pdbx_description
1 polymer ?
#
loop_
_entity_poly.entity_id
_entity_poly.type
_entity_poly.pdbx_seq_one_letter_code
_entity_poly.pdbx_strand_id
1 'polypeptide(L)'
;MNLVGTQLVVLSACDTGIGEISAGEGIYGLRRAFVIAGSESQLISLWKVDDTATKDLMVAYYQGLKDRKGRREALSQIQRDWLEGKNGKKYQHPYYWASFIFSGDSTPMEF
;
A
#
# COMPACT_ATOMS: atom_id res chain seq x y z
N MET A 1 0.76 21.31 -3.53
CA MET A 1 0.74 19.96 -4.15
C MET A 1 -0.62 19.79 -4.81
N ASN A 2 -0.68 19.48 -6.10
CA ASN A 2 -1.91 19.20 -6.85
C ASN A 2 -1.80 17.79 -7.43
N LEU A 3 -2.70 16.90 -7.03
CA LEU A 3 -2.78 15.49 -7.41
C LEU A 3 -4.10 15.15 -8.09
N VAL A 4 -4.86 16.15 -8.53
CA VAL A 4 -6.07 15.93 -9.34
C VAL A 4 -5.71 15.08 -10.57
N GLY A 5 -6.46 14.00 -10.79
CA GLY A 5 -6.18 13.01 -11.84
C GLY A 5 -5.18 11.92 -11.45
N THR A 6 -4.65 11.93 -10.22
CA THR A 6 -3.80 10.85 -9.70
C THR A 6 -4.68 9.74 -9.13
N GLN A 7 -4.77 8.63 -9.87
CA GLN A 7 -5.58 7.47 -9.49
C GLN A 7 -5.08 6.76 -8.22
N LEU A 8 -3.76 6.69 -8.02
CA LEU A 8 -3.17 5.97 -6.91
C LEU A 8 -1.87 6.63 -6.44
N VAL A 9 -1.74 6.86 -5.14
CA VAL A 9 -0.49 7.24 -4.47
C VAL A 9 -0.02 6.07 -3.59
N VAL A 10 1.26 5.70 -3.69
CA VAL A 10 1.85 4.67 -2.83
C VAL A 10 2.83 5.32 -1.86
N LEU A 11 2.60 5.14 -0.56
CA LEU A 11 3.41 5.65 0.54
C LEU A 11 4.10 4.47 1.24
N SER A 12 5.32 4.15 0.81
CA SER A 12 6.19 3.15 1.44
C SER A 12 7.21 3.81 2.39
N ALA A 13 6.75 4.80 3.16
CA ALA A 13 7.62 5.73 3.89
C ALA A 13 8.17 5.20 5.22
N CYS A 14 7.80 3.99 5.66
CA CYS A 14 8.49 3.38 6.79
C CYS A 14 9.94 2.96 6.45
N ASP A 15 10.34 3.02 5.17
CA ASP A 15 11.74 2.86 4.74
C ASP A 15 12.55 4.15 4.78
N THR A 16 11.89 5.32 4.76
CA THR A 16 12.57 6.62 4.81
C THR A 16 12.79 7.00 6.27
N GLY A 17 13.89 6.52 6.84
CA GLY A 17 14.37 7.03 8.13
C GLY A 17 14.62 8.54 8.07
N ILE A 18 14.59 9.15 9.27
CA ILE A 18 14.95 10.54 9.60
C ILE A 18 13.76 11.53 9.60
N GLY A 19 12.95 11.42 10.64
CA GLY A 19 12.03 12.45 11.07
C GLY A 19 11.18 11.88 12.19
N GLU A 20 11.24 12.46 13.38
CA GLU A 20 10.40 12.05 14.50
C GLU A 20 8.93 12.02 14.04
N ILE A 21 8.39 10.82 13.83
CA ILE A 21 6.96 10.65 13.63
C ILE A 21 6.35 10.87 15.01
N SER A 22 6.00 12.11 15.32
CA SER A 22 5.23 12.42 16.52
C SER A 22 3.96 11.55 16.49
N ALA A 23 3.87 10.67 17.49
CA ALA A 23 2.79 9.70 17.60
C ALA A 23 1.43 10.43 17.59
N GLY A 24 0.68 10.28 16.50
CA GLY A 24 -0.70 10.78 16.38
C GLY A 24 -1.02 11.53 15.09
N GLU A 25 -0.13 12.38 14.59
CA GLU A 25 -0.47 13.33 13.52
C GLU A 25 0.22 13.08 12.17
N GLY A 26 1.36 12.38 12.14
CA GLY A 26 2.18 12.24 10.93
C GLY A 26 1.49 11.47 9.78
N ILE A 27 1.14 10.20 10.00
CA ILE A 27 0.58 9.33 8.95
C ILE A 27 -0.85 9.75 8.58
N TYR A 28 -1.66 10.12 9.56
CA TYR A 28 -3.02 10.61 9.33
C TYR A 28 -3.00 11.98 8.62
N GLY A 29 -2.08 12.87 9.00
CA GLY A 29 -1.86 14.16 8.36
C GLY A 29 -1.39 14.01 6.91
N LEU A 30 -0.44 13.10 6.65
CA LEU A 30 0.02 12.79 5.30
C LEU A 30 -1.11 12.23 4.44
N ARG A 31 -1.80 11.19 4.91
CA ARG A 31 -2.97 10.62 4.22
C ARG A 31 -3.98 11.72 3.86
N ARG A 32 -4.32 12.57 4.83
CA ARG A 32 -5.25 13.69 4.64
C ARG A 32 -4.71 14.70 3.62
N ALA A 33 -3.42 15.03 3.66
CA ALA A 33 -2.80 15.94 2.70
C ALA A 33 -2.88 15.42 1.26
N PHE A 34 -2.67 14.12 1.04
CA PHE A 34 -2.82 13.50 -0.28
C PHE A 34 -4.27 13.49 -0.77
N VAL A 35 -5.24 13.25 0.13
CA VAL A 35 -6.68 13.39 -0.19
C VAL A 35 -7.01 14.83 -0.59
N ILE A 36 -6.60 15.81 0.22
CA ILE A 36 -6.84 17.24 -0.04
C ILE A 36 -6.20 17.69 -1.35
N ALA A 37 -5.02 17.14 -1.68
CA ALA A 37 -4.36 17.42 -2.95
C ALA A 37 -5.08 16.80 -4.16
N GLY A 38 -6.01 15.87 -3.96
CA GLY A 38 -6.87 15.32 -5.03
C GLY A 38 -6.56 13.90 -5.47
N SER A 39 -5.79 13.11 -4.69
CA SER A 39 -5.56 11.69 -5.01
C SER A 39 -6.86 10.87 -4.86
N GLU A 40 -7.18 10.03 -5.84
CA GLU A 40 -8.36 9.15 -5.77
C GLU A 40 -8.20 8.02 -4.75
N SER A 41 -6.99 7.44 -4.68
CA SER A 41 -6.70 6.33 -3.78
C SER A 41 -5.25 6.31 -3.30
N GLN A 42 -5.02 5.63 -2.19
CA GLN A 42 -3.74 5.56 -1.48
C GLN A 42 -3.46 4.15 -0.97
N LEU A 43 -2.23 3.69 -1.15
CA LEU A 43 -1.68 2.49 -0.53
C LEU A 43 -0.58 2.91 0.46
N ILE A 44 -0.70 2.55 1.74
CA ILE A 44 0.13 3.13 2.81
C ILE A 44 0.74 2.00 3.67
N SER A 45 2.04 2.07 3.93
CA SER A 45 2.72 1.20 4.90
C SER A 45 2.44 1.66 6.34
N LEU A 46 2.06 0.72 7.21
CA LEU A 46 1.83 0.94 8.64
C LEU A 46 3.11 0.84 9.48
N TRP A 47 4.05 -0.02 9.08
CA TRP A 47 5.36 -0.21 9.71
C TRP A 47 6.41 -0.65 8.70
N LYS A 48 7.68 -0.67 9.12
CA LYS A 48 8.78 -1.17 8.30
C LYS A 48 8.75 -2.70 8.24
N VAL A 49 8.69 -3.24 7.03
CA VAL A 49 8.84 -4.66 6.74
C VAL A 49 10.14 -4.89 5.95
N ASP A 50 10.68 -6.10 6.01
CA ASP A 50 11.83 -6.57 5.20
C ASP A 50 11.73 -6.11 3.73
N ASP A 51 12.78 -5.49 3.20
CA ASP A 51 12.83 -4.91 1.85
C ASP A 51 12.43 -5.91 0.76
N THR A 52 12.80 -7.19 0.93
CA THR A 52 12.42 -8.26 0.01
C THR A 52 10.90 -8.48 0.00
N ALA A 53 10.27 -8.50 1.18
CA ALA A 53 8.82 -8.61 1.28
C ALA A 53 8.13 -7.36 0.70
N THR A 54 8.62 -6.15 0.98
CA THR A 54 8.08 -4.93 0.37
C THR A 54 8.12 -5.01 -1.16
N LYS A 55 9.27 -5.42 -1.71
CA LYS A 55 9.44 -5.61 -3.15
C LYS A 55 8.45 -6.63 -3.71
N ASP A 56 8.36 -7.81 -3.10
CA ASP A 56 7.49 -8.89 -3.58
C ASP A 56 6.01 -8.48 -3.55
N LEU A 57 5.58 -7.78 -2.50
CA LEU A 57 4.23 -7.24 -2.38
C LEU A 57 3.96 -6.21 -3.48
N MET A 58 4.89 -5.27 -3.71
CA MET A 58 4.72 -4.22 -4.72
C MET A 58 4.68 -4.80 -6.14
N VAL A 59 5.55 -5.75 -6.46
CA VAL A 59 5.54 -6.43 -7.77
C VAL A 59 4.20 -7.12 -7.99
N ALA A 60 3.73 -7.90 -7.02
CA ALA A 60 2.44 -8.59 -7.14
C ALA A 60 1.26 -7.60 -7.23
N TYR A 61 1.33 -6.49 -6.50
CA TYR A 61 0.29 -5.46 -6.51
C TYR A 61 0.18 -4.77 -7.87
N TYR A 62 1.29 -4.26 -8.40
CA TYR A 62 1.31 -3.64 -9.72
C TYR A 62 0.97 -4.62 -10.84
N GLN A 63 1.33 -5.90 -10.71
CA GLN A 63 0.88 -6.92 -11.66
C GLN A 63 -0.64 -7.07 -11.62
N GLY A 64 -1.26 -7.15 -10.43
CA GLY A 64 -2.71 -7.20 -10.29
C GLY A 64 -3.41 -5.98 -10.90
N LEU A 65 -2.83 -4.79 -10.74
CA LEU A 65 -3.34 -3.57 -11.37
C LEU A 65 -3.27 -3.64 -12.91
N LYS A 66 -2.14 -4.09 -13.47
CA LYS A 66 -1.98 -4.31 -14.93
C LYS A 66 -2.98 -5.33 -15.47
N ASP A 67 -3.31 -6.34 -14.67
CA ASP A 67 -4.32 -7.35 -14.98
C ASP A 67 -5.77 -6.84 -14.79
N ARG A 68 -5.95 -5.52 -14.64
CA ARG A 68 -7.25 -4.84 -14.46
C ARG A 68 -8.02 -5.25 -13.20
N LYS A 69 -7.35 -5.76 -12.17
CA LYS A 69 -7.98 -5.97 -10.87
C LYS A 69 -8.27 -4.63 -10.19
N GLY A 70 -9.29 -4.60 -9.34
CA GLY A 70 -9.57 -3.41 -8.53
C GLY A 70 -8.40 -3.09 -7.60
N ARG A 71 -8.13 -1.79 -7.35
CA ARG A 71 -7.00 -1.34 -6.52
C ARG A 71 -7.01 -1.95 -5.11
N ARG A 72 -8.20 -2.15 -4.52
CA ARG A 72 -8.35 -2.84 -3.22
C ARG A 72 -8.21 -4.36 -3.36
N GLU A 73 -8.79 -4.91 -4.42
CA GLU A 73 -8.82 -6.35 -4.68
C GLU A 73 -7.42 -6.92 -4.87
N ALA A 74 -6.57 -6.22 -5.64
CA ALA A 74 -5.18 -6.60 -5.85
C ALA A 74 -4.42 -6.76 -4.52
N LEU A 75 -4.59 -5.83 -3.58
CA LEU A 75 -3.97 -5.92 -2.25
C LEU A 75 -4.55 -7.09 -1.45
N SER A 76 -5.88 -7.17 -1.36
CA SER A 76 -6.54 -8.20 -0.55
C SER A 76 -6.23 -9.62 -1.04
N GLN A 77 -6.02 -9.81 -2.34
CA GLN A 77 -5.62 -11.10 -2.89
C GLN A 77 -4.22 -11.51 -2.41
N ILE A 78 -3.26 -10.59 -2.47
CA ILE A 78 -1.89 -10.83 -2.00
C ILE A 78 -1.89 -11.18 -0.51
N GLN A 79 -2.67 -10.44 0.29
CA GLN A 79 -2.78 -10.68 1.73
C GLN A 79 -3.31 -12.09 2.04
N ARG A 80 -4.33 -12.54 1.30
CA ARG A 80 -4.86 -13.92 1.43
C ARG A 80 -3.84 -14.95 1.00
N ASP A 81 -3.18 -14.75 -0.14
CA ASP A 81 -2.20 -15.71 -0.66
C ASP A 81 -1.00 -15.87 0.29
N TRP A 82 -0.56 -14.79 0.92
CA TRP A 82 0.50 -14.80 1.92
C TRP A 82 0.05 -15.47 3.22
N LEU A 83 -1.16 -15.14 3.69
CA LEU A 83 -1.78 -15.78 4.86
C LEU A 83 -1.92 -17.30 4.68
N GLU A 84 -2.33 -17.74 3.48
CA GLU A 84 -2.46 -19.16 3.11
C GLU A 84 -1.12 -19.83 2.82
N GLY A 85 -0.01 -19.07 2.78
CA GLY A 85 1.33 -19.60 2.57
C GLY A 85 1.68 -19.95 1.13
N LYS A 86 0.90 -19.48 0.15
CA LYS A 86 1.17 -19.73 -1.29
C LYS A 86 2.49 -19.13 -1.75
N ASN A 87 2.98 -18.10 -1.03
CA ASN A 87 4.26 -17.43 -1.29
C ASN A 87 5.35 -17.84 -0.29
N GLY A 88 5.18 -18.98 0.38
CA GLY A 88 6.11 -19.52 1.36
C GLY A 88 5.71 -19.21 2.81
N LYS A 89 6.11 -20.11 3.73
CA LYS A 89 5.74 -20.03 5.15
C LYS A 89 6.22 -18.75 5.84
N LYS A 90 7.32 -18.15 5.36
CA LYS A 90 7.85 -16.87 5.86
C LYS A 90 6.77 -15.79 5.88
N TYR A 91 6.01 -15.66 4.79
CA TYR A 91 5.05 -14.58 4.62
C TYR A 91 3.72 -14.76 5.33
N GLN A 92 3.46 -15.91 5.97
CA GLN A 92 2.21 -16.13 6.73
C GLN A 92 2.12 -15.26 7.99
N HIS A 93 3.26 -14.87 8.56
CA HIS A 93 3.25 -14.03 9.76
C HIS A 93 2.67 -12.64 9.43
N PRO A 94 1.70 -12.12 10.22
CA PRO A 94 1.04 -10.84 9.94
C PRO A 94 1.96 -9.64 9.73
N TYR A 95 3.15 -9.68 10.33
CA TYR A 95 4.23 -8.72 10.07
C TYR A 95 4.45 -8.43 8.58
N TYR A 96 4.32 -9.43 7.71
CA TYR A 96 4.55 -9.29 6.28
C TYR A 96 3.32 -8.76 5.55
N TRP A 97 2.19 -9.47 5.59
CA TRP A 97 1.01 -9.14 4.77
C TRP A 97 0.13 -8.03 5.32
N ALA A 98 0.13 -7.80 6.64
CA ALA A 98 -0.71 -6.76 7.26
C ALA A 98 -0.05 -5.37 7.24
N SER A 99 1.15 -5.26 6.67
CA SER A 99 1.97 -4.03 6.68
C SER A 99 1.42 -2.92 5.79
N PHE A 100 0.54 -3.21 4.83
CA PHE A 100 -0.04 -2.21 3.93
C PHE A 100 -1.57 -2.14 4.06
N ILE A 101 -2.09 -0.92 3.99
CA ILE A 101 -3.52 -0.64 3.93
C ILE A 101 -3.88 0.17 2.69
N PHE A 102 -5.10 -0.02 2.22
CA PHE A 102 -5.67 0.70 1.09
C PHE A 102 -6.77 1.67 1.54
N SER A 103 -6.85 2.85 0.91
CA SER A 103 -7.92 3.83 1.14
C SER A 103 -8.27 4.58 -0.15
N GLY A 104 -9.55 4.87 -0.36
CA GLY A 104 -10.04 5.61 -1.52
C GLY A 104 -10.77 4.73 -2.53
N ASP A 105 -10.82 5.18 -3.79
CA ASP A 105 -11.55 4.48 -4.84
C ASP A 105 -10.93 3.13 -5.21
N SER A 106 -11.70 2.05 -5.04
CA SER A 106 -11.27 0.68 -5.24
C SER A 106 -11.36 0.14 -6.67
N THR A 107 -11.90 0.91 -7.62
CA THR A 107 -12.07 0.46 -9.01
C THR A 107 -10.72 0.19 -9.71
N PRO A 108 -10.69 -0.58 -10.82
CA PRO A 108 -9.48 -0.77 -11.61
C PRO A 108 -8.89 0.55 -12.13
N MET A 109 -7.57 0.58 -12.35
CA MET A 109 -6.94 1.75 -12.99
C MET A 109 -7.29 1.83 -14.47
N GLU A 110 -7.31 3.06 -14.98
CA GLU A 110 -7.47 3.33 -16.41
C GLU A 110 -6.08 3.55 -16.99
N PHE A 111 -5.72 2.75 -18.01
CA PHE A 111 -4.43 2.81 -18.70
C PHE A 111 -4.63 3.23 -20.16
#